data_AF-A0A4P5VZ47-F1
#
_entry.id   AF-A0A4P5VZ47-F1
#
_cell.length_a   1.000
_cell.length_b   1.000
_cell.length_c   1.000
_cell.angle_alpha   90.00
_cell.angle_beta   90.00
_cell.angle_gamma   90.00
#
_symmetry.space_group_name_H-M   'P 1'
#
loop_
_entity.id
_entity.type
_entity.pdbx_description
1 polymer ?
#
loop_
_entity_poly.entity_id
_entity_poly.type
_entity_poly.pdbx_seq_one_letter_code
_entity_poly.pdbx_strand_id
1 'polypeptide(L)'
;MAKFKVRLTHVPRDPTFPRADDALGEHLWSMLSEKLEAGVPRPALFTFFPEAVQIVDVPPLLVPGVDLHHAFSAFASQPQAEAMAALGVMVRRQHNKVIGQFAVAFIEWPDGRWWSCSRPLDAAGQPLDGAEEDVQRAVDGAPKPGGLGAWFRRARFEGITLKLEGELVN
;
A
#
# COMPACT_ATOMS: atom_id res chain seq x y z
N MET A 1 -0.72 -24.50 0.30
CA MET A 1 -1.36 -23.37 -0.43
C MET A 1 -2.15 -22.56 0.60
N ALA A 2 -1.72 -21.33 0.89
CA ALA A 2 -2.42 -20.47 1.86
C ALA A 2 -3.76 -20.01 1.28
N LYS A 3 -4.80 -19.91 2.12
CA LYS A 3 -6.13 -19.41 1.75
C LYS A 3 -6.56 -18.36 2.76
N PHE A 4 -7.02 -17.22 2.27
CA PHE A 4 -7.58 -16.14 3.08
C PHE A 4 -8.76 -15.52 2.35
N LYS A 5 -9.65 -14.86 3.09
CA LYS A 5 -10.78 -14.12 2.53
C LYS A 5 -10.50 -12.63 2.65
N VAL A 6 -10.69 -11.90 1.56
CA VAL A 6 -10.56 -10.45 1.51
C VAL A 6 -11.74 -9.84 0.80
N ARG A 7 -12.02 -8.58 1.12
CA ARG A 7 -12.86 -7.74 0.26
C ARG A 7 -11.96 -7.11 -0.80
N LEU A 8 -12.38 -7.27 -2.04
CA LEU A 8 -11.70 -6.74 -3.21
C LEU A 8 -12.72 -5.93 -4.01
N THR A 9 -12.34 -4.72 -4.37
CA THR A 9 -13.14 -3.83 -5.24
C THR A 9 -12.35 -3.56 -6.52
N HIS A 10 -12.99 -3.68 -7.67
CA HIS A 10 -12.44 -3.21 -8.94
C HIS A 10 -13.17 -1.93 -9.33
N VAL A 11 -12.40 -0.89 -9.62
CA VAL A 11 -12.93 0.35 -10.18
C VAL A 11 -12.22 0.64 -11.50
N PRO A 12 -12.89 1.28 -12.48
CA PRO A 12 -12.21 1.82 -13.65
C PRO A 12 -11.06 2.72 -13.23
N ARG A 13 -9.95 2.70 -13.98
CA ARG A 13 -8.85 3.62 -13.72
C ARG A 13 -9.28 5.01 -14.14
N ASP A 14 -9.59 5.82 -13.14
CA ASP A 14 -9.87 7.22 -13.32
C ASP A 14 -8.64 7.92 -13.94
N PRO A 15 -8.81 8.77 -14.97
CA PRO A 15 -7.74 9.60 -15.53
C PRO A 15 -7.01 10.47 -14.49
N THR A 16 -7.64 10.75 -13.35
CA THR A 16 -7.04 11.44 -12.20
C THR A 16 -5.98 10.62 -11.47
N PHE A 17 -5.83 9.31 -11.74
CA PHE A 17 -4.68 8.53 -11.27
C PHE A 17 -3.51 8.68 -12.26
N PRO A 18 -2.58 9.63 -12.01
CA PRO A 18 -1.50 9.88 -12.96
C PRO A 18 -0.58 8.66 -13.07
N ARG A 19 0.17 8.63 -14.17
CA ARG A 19 1.13 7.55 -14.47
C ARG A 19 2.55 7.90 -14.06
N ALA A 20 2.87 9.18 -13.89
CA ALA A 20 4.16 9.63 -13.42
C ALA A 20 4.33 9.31 -11.93
N ASP A 21 5.50 8.83 -11.53
CA ASP A 21 5.76 8.31 -10.18
C ASP A 21 5.38 9.28 -9.07
N ASP A 22 5.96 10.50 -9.11
CA ASP A 22 5.73 11.53 -8.09
C ASP A 22 4.28 11.98 -8.07
N ALA A 23 3.69 12.23 -9.24
CA ALA A 23 2.30 12.67 -9.33
C ALA A 23 1.34 11.61 -8.74
N LEU A 24 1.63 10.31 -8.95
CA LEU A 24 0.82 9.24 -8.37
C LEU A 24 1.00 9.19 -6.85
N GLY A 25 2.23 9.35 -6.38
CA GLY A 25 2.56 9.53 -4.96
C GLY A 25 1.76 10.64 -4.29
N GLU A 26 1.87 11.84 -4.85
CA GLU A 26 1.20 13.04 -4.35
C GLU A 26 -0.33 12.90 -4.38
N HIS A 27 -0.88 12.33 -5.46
CA HIS A 27 -2.32 12.10 -5.56
C HIS A 27 -2.82 11.13 -4.49
N LEU A 28 -2.15 9.98 -4.32
CA LEU A 28 -2.52 8.98 -3.31
C LEU A 28 -2.34 9.51 -1.89
N TRP A 29 -1.34 10.35 -1.66
CA TRP A 29 -1.17 11.05 -0.40
C TRP A 29 -2.28 12.07 -0.14
N SER A 30 -2.69 12.87 -1.13
CA SER A 30 -3.83 13.80 -1.01
C SER A 30 -5.09 13.06 -0.59
N MET A 31 -5.41 11.96 -1.28
CA MET A 31 -6.56 11.12 -0.94
C MET A 31 -6.50 10.57 0.48
N LEU A 32 -5.31 10.19 0.96
CA LEU A 32 -5.13 9.68 2.31
C LEU A 32 -5.30 10.80 3.36
N SER A 33 -4.72 11.96 3.10
CA SER A 33 -4.80 13.15 3.95
C SER A 33 -6.23 13.65 4.11
N GLU A 34 -6.98 13.77 3.02
CA GLU A 34 -8.42 14.12 3.07
C GLU A 34 -9.23 13.12 3.89
N LYS A 35 -8.91 11.82 3.79
CA LYS A 35 -9.58 10.80 4.59
C LYS A 35 -9.22 10.89 6.07
N LEU A 36 -7.98 11.22 6.41
CA LEU A 36 -7.54 11.39 7.80
C LEU A 36 -8.32 12.49 8.52
N GLU A 37 -8.67 13.57 7.82
CA GLU A 37 -9.53 14.64 8.37
C GLU A 37 -10.93 14.12 8.74
N ALA A 38 -11.45 13.14 7.99
CA ALA A 38 -12.73 12.50 8.28
C ALA A 38 -12.64 11.37 9.34
N GLY A 39 -11.43 10.92 9.68
CA GLY A 39 -11.17 9.86 10.66
C GLY A 39 -10.07 8.88 10.20
N VAL A 40 -9.71 7.93 11.05
CA VAL A 40 -8.61 6.99 10.76
C VAL A 40 -8.97 6.07 9.57
N PRO A 41 -8.32 6.22 8.40
CA PRO A 41 -8.62 5.40 7.25
C PRO A 41 -8.14 3.96 7.47
N ARG A 42 -8.98 3.00 7.08
CA ARG A 42 -8.58 1.59 7.06
C ARG A 42 -7.45 1.40 6.04
N PRO A 43 -6.42 0.62 6.38
CA PRO A 43 -5.34 0.35 5.44
C PRO A 43 -5.86 -0.45 4.24
N ALA A 44 -5.40 -0.07 3.06
CA ALA A 44 -5.79 -0.68 1.80
C ALA A 44 -4.59 -0.83 0.87
N LEU A 45 -4.63 -1.89 0.05
CA LEU A 45 -3.72 -2.05 -1.08
C LEU A 45 -4.42 -1.63 -2.35
N PHE A 46 -3.70 -0.91 -3.20
CA PHE A 46 -4.12 -0.50 -4.52
C PHE A 46 -3.20 -1.16 -5.53
N THR A 47 -3.72 -1.98 -6.43
CA THR A 47 -2.97 -2.49 -7.58
C THR A 47 -3.47 -1.78 -8.82
N PHE A 48 -2.56 -1.09 -9.50
CA PHE A 48 -2.86 -0.31 -10.69
C PHE A 48 -2.64 -1.15 -11.94
N PHE A 49 -3.65 -1.18 -12.80
CA PHE A 49 -3.64 -1.78 -14.13
C PHE A 49 -3.83 -0.69 -15.18
N PRO A 50 -3.68 -1.00 -16.49
CA PRO A 50 -3.88 -0.01 -17.54
C PRO A 50 -5.26 0.65 -17.52
N GLU A 51 -6.32 -0.13 -17.23
CA GLU A 51 -7.72 0.30 -17.33
C GLU A 51 -8.48 0.22 -16.00
N ALA A 52 -7.87 -0.32 -14.95
CA ALA A 52 -8.54 -0.55 -13.67
C ALA A 52 -7.61 -0.29 -12.49
N VAL A 53 -8.23 -0.06 -11.34
CA VAL A 53 -7.57 -0.10 -10.04
C VAL A 53 -8.28 -1.15 -9.19
N GLN A 54 -7.51 -2.09 -8.68
CA GLN A 54 -7.98 -3.06 -7.70
C GLN A 54 -7.65 -2.56 -6.30
N ILE A 55 -8.66 -2.53 -5.43
CA ILE A 55 -8.53 -2.09 -4.04
C ILE A 55 -8.83 -3.26 -3.12
N VAL A 56 -7.87 -3.61 -2.26
CA VAL A 56 -7.99 -4.70 -1.29
C VAL A 56 -7.98 -4.13 0.13
N ASP A 57 -8.99 -4.46 0.93
CA ASP A 57 -9.02 -4.13 2.36
C ASP A 57 -7.99 -5.00 3.09
N VAL A 58 -7.03 -4.37 3.78
CA VAL A 58 -5.90 -5.05 4.43
C VAL A 58 -6.23 -5.67 5.80
N PRO A 59 -7.10 -5.12 6.67
CA PRO A 59 -7.37 -5.69 8.00
C PRO A 59 -7.71 -7.19 8.01
N PRO A 60 -8.49 -7.75 7.06
CA PRO A 60 -8.70 -9.20 6.97
C PRO A 60 -7.42 -10.03 6.79
N LEU A 61 -6.33 -9.44 6.29
CA LEU A 61 -5.02 -10.08 6.11
C LEU A 61 -4.12 -9.99 7.34
N LEU A 62 -4.48 -9.20 8.36
CA LEU A 62 -3.68 -9.01 9.58
C LEU A 62 -3.94 -10.10 10.63
N VAL A 63 -4.55 -11.22 10.24
CA VAL A 63 -4.86 -12.35 11.13
C VAL A 63 -3.66 -13.28 11.31
N PRO A 64 -3.52 -13.94 12.48
CA PRO A 64 -2.44 -14.90 12.70
C PRO A 64 -2.38 -16.00 11.63
N GLY A 65 -1.18 -16.33 11.17
CA GLY A 65 -0.93 -17.38 10.18
C GLY A 65 -0.97 -16.92 8.72
N VAL A 66 -1.35 -15.66 8.45
CA VAL A 66 -1.18 -15.06 7.12
C VAL A 66 0.20 -14.41 7.03
N ASP A 67 1.01 -14.87 6.09
CA ASP A 67 2.22 -14.15 5.69
C ASP A 67 1.81 -12.94 4.84
N LEU A 68 1.76 -11.77 5.48
CA LEU A 68 1.33 -10.52 4.84
C LEU A 68 2.20 -10.18 3.63
N HIS A 69 3.51 -10.43 3.70
CA HIS A 69 4.38 -10.13 2.58
C HIS A 69 4.15 -11.07 1.41
N HIS A 70 3.89 -12.35 1.68
CA HIS A 70 3.51 -13.31 0.64
C HIS A 70 2.18 -12.89 0.00
N ALA A 71 1.18 -12.53 0.81
CA ALA A 71 -0.12 -12.06 0.33
C ALA A 71 0.02 -10.81 -0.55
N PHE A 72 0.82 -9.81 -0.12
CA PHE A 72 1.06 -8.58 -0.89
C PHE A 72 1.81 -8.89 -2.19
N SER A 73 2.80 -9.78 -2.15
CA SER A 73 3.52 -10.21 -3.35
C SER A 73 2.60 -10.94 -4.34
N ALA A 74 1.61 -11.70 -3.87
CA ALA A 74 0.62 -12.32 -4.74
C ALA A 74 -0.26 -11.27 -5.45
N PHE A 75 -0.67 -10.20 -4.77
CA PHE A 75 -1.39 -9.11 -5.44
C PHE A 75 -0.52 -8.37 -6.48
N ALA A 76 0.77 -8.19 -6.19
CA ALA A 76 1.73 -7.61 -7.13
C ALA A 76 2.09 -8.54 -8.30
N SER A 77 1.86 -9.85 -8.19
CA SER A 77 2.20 -10.83 -9.23
C SER A 77 1.19 -10.86 -10.38
N GLN A 78 0.11 -10.08 -10.30
CA GLN A 78 -0.96 -10.15 -11.28
C GLN A 78 -0.47 -9.64 -12.65
N PRO A 79 -0.88 -10.29 -13.75
CA PRO A 79 -0.54 -9.83 -15.09
C PRO A 79 -0.95 -8.36 -15.30
N GLN A 80 -0.10 -7.60 -15.99
CA GLN A 80 -0.33 -6.18 -16.31
C GLN A 80 -0.37 -5.23 -15.12
N ALA A 81 -0.02 -5.67 -13.90
CA ALA A 81 0.15 -4.75 -12.78
C ALA A 81 1.28 -3.74 -13.08
N GLU A 82 0.95 -2.46 -13.13
CA GLU A 82 1.86 -1.35 -13.44
C GLU A 82 2.53 -0.79 -12.19
N ALA A 83 1.81 -0.80 -11.07
CA ALA A 83 2.28 -0.38 -9.75
C ALA A 83 1.41 -1.02 -8.67
N MET A 84 1.93 -1.09 -7.45
CA MET A 84 1.13 -1.40 -6.27
C MET A 84 1.42 -0.40 -5.18
N ALA A 85 0.38 0.02 -4.45
CA ALA A 85 0.50 0.95 -3.35
C ALA A 85 -0.14 0.41 -2.07
N ALA A 86 0.44 0.76 -0.92
CA ALA A 86 -0.15 0.58 0.40
C ALA A 86 -0.47 1.96 0.98
N LEU A 87 -1.74 2.17 1.34
CA LEU A 87 -2.24 3.41 1.90
C LEU A 87 -2.90 3.13 3.25
N GLY A 88 -2.68 4.00 4.23
CA GLY A 88 -3.43 4.00 5.48
C GLY A 88 -2.58 4.34 6.69
N VAL A 89 -3.14 4.09 7.87
CA VAL A 89 -2.41 4.25 9.13
C VAL A 89 -1.70 2.96 9.50
N MET A 90 -0.39 3.07 9.74
CA MET A 90 0.49 1.97 10.10
C MET A 90 1.17 2.24 11.44
N VAL A 91 1.33 1.18 12.23
CA VAL A 91 2.09 1.23 13.48
C VAL A 91 3.55 0.90 13.17
N ARG A 92 4.46 1.84 13.42
CA ARG A 92 5.90 1.59 13.27
C ARG A 92 6.45 0.99 14.56
N ARG A 93 7.30 -0.02 14.41
CA ARG A 93 7.99 -0.69 15.52
C ARG A 93 9.51 -0.65 15.33
N GLN A 94 10.24 -0.48 16.42
CA GLN A 94 11.70 -0.57 16.47
C GLN A 94 12.08 -1.48 17.64
N HIS A 95 12.88 -2.52 17.37
CA HIS A 95 13.27 -3.53 18.38
C HIS A 95 12.07 -4.06 19.21
N ASN A 96 10.98 -4.43 18.51
CA ASN A 96 9.70 -4.87 19.09
C ASN A 96 8.92 -3.84 19.93
N LYS A 97 9.39 -2.59 20.06
CA LYS A 97 8.66 -1.50 20.70
C LYS A 97 7.89 -0.70 19.67
N VAL A 98 6.63 -0.38 19.96
CA VAL A 98 5.84 0.57 19.16
C VAL A 98 6.43 1.96 19.37
N ILE A 99 6.82 2.61 18.26
CA ILE A 99 7.41 3.96 18.29
C ILE A 99 6.43 5.05 17.84
N GLY A 100 5.32 4.68 17.20
CA GLY A 100 4.28 5.63 16.82
C GLY A 100 3.32 5.07 15.77
N GLN A 101 2.27 5.85 15.49
CA GLN A 101 1.38 5.66 14.36
C GLN A 101 1.76 6.65 13.26
N PHE A 102 1.66 6.21 12.01
CA PHE A 102 2.01 7.02 10.85
C PHE A 102 0.94 6.85 9.80
N ALA A 103 0.49 7.95 9.21
CA ALA A 103 -0.13 7.92 7.90
C ALA A 103 0.96 7.59 6.89
N VAL A 104 0.71 6.61 6.02
CA VAL A 104 1.70 6.15 5.03
C VAL A 104 1.00 5.96 3.69
N ALA A 105 1.59 6.56 2.65
CA ALA A 105 1.37 6.19 1.26
C ALA A 105 2.71 5.66 0.72
N PHE A 106 2.75 4.39 0.33
CA PHE A 106 3.93 3.77 -0.26
C PHE A 106 3.56 3.14 -1.60
N ILE A 107 4.36 3.36 -2.64
CA ILE A 107 4.16 2.83 -3.99
C ILE A 107 5.42 2.10 -4.44
N GLU A 108 5.26 0.96 -5.09
CA GLU A 108 6.32 0.22 -5.76
C GLU A 108 5.93 -0.09 -7.22
N TRP A 109 6.91 -0.03 -8.12
CA TRP A 109 6.79 -0.42 -9.52
C TRP A 109 7.52 -1.75 -9.81
N PRO A 110 7.15 -2.47 -10.87
CA PRO A 110 7.78 -3.76 -11.23
C PRO A 110 9.29 -3.73 -11.41
N ASP A 111 9.86 -2.59 -11.80
CA ASP A 111 11.29 -2.37 -12.02
C ASP A 111 12.08 -2.10 -10.71
N GLY A 112 11.37 -2.03 -9.57
CA GLY A 112 11.97 -1.80 -8.26
C GLY A 112 12.08 -0.33 -7.86
N ARG A 113 11.61 0.61 -8.70
CA ARG A 113 11.36 1.99 -8.26
C ARG A 113 10.29 2.01 -7.18
N TRP A 114 10.37 3.02 -6.31
CA TRP A 114 9.40 3.23 -5.25
C TRP A 114 9.36 4.70 -4.83
N TRP A 115 8.22 5.07 -4.25
CA TRP A 115 7.91 6.38 -3.71
C TRP A 115 7.19 6.20 -2.38
N SER A 116 7.45 7.07 -1.41
CA SER A 116 6.78 7.04 -0.11
C SER A 116 6.54 8.45 0.40
N CYS A 117 5.39 8.66 1.05
CA CYS A 117 5.15 9.77 1.94
C CYS A 117 4.65 9.24 3.28
N SER A 118 5.12 9.83 4.38
CA SER A 118 4.57 9.53 5.69
C SER A 118 4.47 10.76 6.58
N ARG A 119 3.50 10.75 7.48
CA ARG A 119 3.37 11.77 8.54
C ARG A 119 3.05 11.07 9.87
N PRO A 120 3.73 11.42 10.98
CA PRO A 120 3.42 10.84 12.28
C PRO A 120 2.07 11.35 12.81
N LEU A 121 1.38 10.46 13.53
CA LEU A 121 0.07 10.70 14.11
C LEU A 121 0.12 10.55 15.63
N ASP A 122 -0.78 11.26 16.32
CA ASP A 122 -1.01 11.10 17.75
C ASP A 122 -1.83 9.83 18.07
N ALA A 123 -2.18 9.64 19.34
CA ALA A 123 -2.96 8.48 19.79
C ALA A 123 -4.43 8.51 19.31
N ALA A 124 -4.95 9.68 18.92
CA ALA A 124 -6.27 9.86 18.34
C ALA A 124 -6.26 9.69 16.81
N GLY A 125 -5.09 9.44 16.21
CA GLY A 125 -4.91 9.31 14.76
C GLY A 125 -4.90 10.65 14.04
N GLN A 126 -4.69 11.76 14.75
CA GLN A 126 -4.54 13.10 14.19
C GLN A 126 -3.08 13.39 13.85
N PRO A 127 -2.80 14.18 12.81
CA PRO A 127 -1.45 14.69 12.54
C PRO A 127 -0.84 15.33 13.79
N LEU A 128 0.42 15.00 14.10
CA LEU A 128 1.14 15.70 15.18
C LEU A 128 1.41 17.15 14.80
N ASP A 129 1.14 18.07 15.72
CA ASP A 129 1.42 19.50 15.53
C ASP A 129 2.90 19.74 15.17
N GLY A 130 3.12 20.46 14.08
CA GLY A 130 4.47 20.77 13.57
C GLY A 130 5.20 19.60 12.88
N ALA A 131 4.56 18.44 12.72
CA ALA A 131 5.15 17.33 11.98
C ALA A 131 4.98 17.50 10.46
N GLU A 132 6.12 17.58 9.77
CA GLU A 132 6.15 17.64 8.31
C GLU A 132 5.92 16.26 7.68
N GLU A 133 5.51 16.29 6.41
CA GLU A 133 5.48 15.11 5.55
C GLU A 133 6.91 14.70 5.18
N ASP A 134 7.24 13.43 5.36
CA ASP A 134 8.52 12.84 4.96
C ASP A 134 8.33 12.11 3.62
N VAL A 135 8.71 12.78 2.53
CA VAL A 135 8.69 12.23 1.17
C VAL A 135 10.04 11.62 0.84
N GLN A 136 10.04 10.35 0.44
CA GLN A 136 11.25 9.60 0.09
C GLN A 136 11.05 8.82 -1.21
N ARG A 137 12.11 8.74 -2.00
CA ARG A 137 12.06 8.15 -3.35
C ARG A 137 13.28 7.29 -3.61
N ALA A 138 13.10 6.26 -4.42
CA ALA A 138 14.20 5.43 -4.90
C ALA A 138 15.27 6.25 -5.65
N VAL A 139 14.82 7.23 -6.43
CA VAL A 139 15.67 8.06 -7.30
C VAL A 139 16.58 9.00 -6.51
N ASP A 140 16.22 9.33 -5.27
CA ASP A 140 17.01 10.19 -4.40
C ASP A 140 18.10 9.41 -3.64
N GLY A 141 18.20 8.09 -3.86
CA GLY A 141 19.13 7.22 -3.14
C GLY A 141 18.74 6.95 -1.69
N ALA A 142 17.53 7.33 -1.28
CA ALA A 142 17.01 7.04 0.04
C ALA A 142 16.92 5.51 0.27
N PRO A 143 17.08 5.03 1.51
CA PRO A 143 16.80 3.63 1.81
C PRO A 143 15.29 3.38 1.75
N LYS A 144 14.87 2.24 1.19
CA LYS A 144 13.46 1.84 1.18
C LYS A 144 12.95 1.70 2.63
N PRO A 145 11.73 2.21 2.96
CA PRO A 145 11.11 2.00 4.26
C PRO A 145 11.06 0.52 4.66
N GLY A 146 11.52 0.21 5.87
CA GLY A 146 11.53 -1.17 6.38
C GLY A 146 10.12 -1.74 6.52
N GLY A 147 9.95 -3.00 6.11
CA GLY A 147 8.66 -3.70 6.19
C GLY A 147 7.70 -3.42 5.03
N LEU A 148 8.05 -2.54 4.08
CA LEU A 148 7.24 -2.25 2.88
C LEU A 148 8.01 -2.58 1.59
N GLY A 149 7.25 -2.88 0.55
CA GLY A 149 7.76 -3.15 -0.80
C GLY A 149 8.50 -4.48 -0.96
N ALA A 150 9.34 -4.53 -2.01
CA ALA A 150 9.93 -5.73 -2.57
C ALA A 150 8.89 -6.74 -3.09
N TRP A 151 7.65 -6.33 -3.31
CA TRP A 151 6.51 -7.20 -3.63
C TRP A 151 6.67 -7.82 -5.02
N PHE A 152 6.98 -7.00 -6.03
CA PHE A 152 7.20 -7.47 -7.40
C PHE A 152 8.45 -8.35 -7.49
N ARG A 153 9.55 -7.94 -6.83
CA ARG A 153 10.79 -8.71 -6.81
C ARG A 153 10.57 -10.07 -6.14
N ARG A 154 9.91 -10.09 -4.99
CA ARG A 154 9.59 -11.32 -4.26
C ARG A 154 8.70 -12.23 -5.08
N ALA A 155 7.63 -11.68 -5.67
CA ALA A 155 6.73 -12.45 -6.53
C ALA A 155 7.47 -13.18 -7.66
N ARG A 156 8.38 -12.49 -8.36
CA ARG A 156 9.19 -13.08 -9.42
C ARG A 156 10.18 -14.13 -8.89
N PHE A 157 10.90 -13.81 -7.83
CA PHE A 157 11.96 -14.68 -7.30
C PHE A 157 11.40 -15.97 -6.67
N GLU A 158 10.28 -15.86 -5.98
CA GLU A 158 9.65 -16.98 -5.26
C GLU A 158 8.56 -17.68 -6.09
N GLY A 159 8.27 -17.22 -7.30
CA GLY A 159 7.24 -17.80 -8.18
C GLY A 159 5.82 -17.67 -7.62
N ILE A 160 5.55 -16.63 -6.84
CA ILE A 160 4.26 -16.41 -6.20
C ILE A 160 3.24 -16.01 -7.27
N THR A 161 2.08 -16.66 -7.23
CA THR A 161 0.94 -16.36 -8.09
C THR A 161 -0.32 -16.23 -7.26
N LEU A 162 -1.22 -15.36 -7.71
CA LEU A 162 -2.54 -15.19 -7.11
C LEU A 162 -3.59 -15.93 -7.94
N LYS A 163 -4.38 -16.77 -7.26
CA LYS A 163 -5.62 -17.31 -7.81
C LYS A 163 -6.77 -16.73 -7.01
N LEU A 164 -7.58 -15.90 -7.67
CA LEU A 164 -8.81 -15.37 -7.08
C LEU A 164 -9.96 -16.35 -7.33
N GLU A 165 -10.66 -16.72 -6.27
CA GLU A 165 -11.89 -17.52 -6.30
C GLU A 165 -12.96 -16.68 -5.59
N GLY A 166 -14.07 -16.36 -6.26
CA GLY A 166 -15.08 -15.46 -5.71
C GLY A 166 -16.45 -15.58 -6.35
N GLU A 167 -17.46 -15.12 -5.61
CA GLU A 167 -18.84 -14.89 -6.07
C GLU A 167 -19.01 -13.39 -6.33
N LEU A 168 -19.63 -13.02 -7.46
CA LEU A 168 -19.98 -11.64 -7.75
C LEU A 168 -21.08 -11.21 -6.78
N VAL A 169 -20.78 -10.25 -5.91
CA VAL A 169 -21.78 -9.59 -5.06
C VAL A 169 -22.23 -8.34 -5.81
N ASN A 170 -23.41 -8.43 -6.43
CA ASN A 170 -24.09 -7.29 -7.07
C ASN A 170 -24.68 -6.33 -6.04
#